data_AF-A0A0D9XXR7-F1
#
_entry.id   AF-A0A0D9XXR7-F1
#
_cell.length_a   1.000
_cell.length_b   1.000
_cell.length_c   1.000
_cell.angle_alpha   90.00
_cell.angle_beta   90.00
_cell.angle_gamma   90.00
#
_symmetry.space_group_name_H-M   'P 1'
#
loop_
_entity.id
_entity.type
_entity.pdbx_description
1 polymer ?
#
loop_
_entity_poly.entity_id
_entity_poly.type
_entity_poly.pdbx_seq_one_letter_code
_entity_poly.pdbx_strand_id
1 'polypeptide(L)'
;MFGSCLNYTTLRLLGEPKDNNDALARGRVWILSNGTATAAPQWAKIMLSVIGVYDWSGNNPMIPELWLVPRFLPIHPGRFWNFTRTTYMSISYLYAKKFVGPITPTILSLRDELYNVPYSKIDWNGARGICAKADIRYPPSVIYKVISTCLNKFVEPILNFWPANKLRERALRHMMEHIRYEDDNTRYVGLCPVTKALNMICCWVENPNSDTLKRHLPRIHDYLWVAEDGMKTKAQEELEEVEELYEL
;
A
#
# COMPACT_ATOMS: atom_id res chain seq x y z
N MET A 1 7.58 3.62 13.72
CA MET A 1 7.95 2.42 12.93
C MET A 1 7.64 2.64 11.45
N PHE A 2 6.46 3.16 11.12
CA PHE A 2 6.02 3.52 9.76
C PHE A 2 7.10 4.25 8.94
N GLY A 3 7.47 5.46 9.38
CA GLY A 3 8.43 6.30 8.65
C GLY A 3 9.81 5.68 8.57
N SER A 4 10.31 5.08 9.66
CA SER A 4 11.64 4.47 9.69
C SER A 4 11.76 3.29 8.73
N CYS A 5 10.79 2.36 8.73
CA CYS A 5 10.82 1.23 7.81
C CYS A 5 10.72 1.68 6.35
N LEU A 6 9.76 2.55 6.03
CA LEU A 6 9.55 2.98 4.65
C LEU A 6 10.73 3.79 4.12
N ASN A 7 11.24 4.76 4.86
CA ASN A 7 12.38 5.57 4.42
C ASN A 7 13.68 4.75 4.37
N TYR A 8 13.93 3.85 5.34
CA TYR A 8 15.07 2.94 5.27
C TYR A 8 15.02 2.11 3.99
N THR A 9 13.87 1.50 3.71
CA THR A 9 13.69 0.71 2.49
C THR A 9 13.82 1.55 1.22
N THR A 10 13.24 2.76 1.18
CA THR A 10 13.38 3.68 0.05
C THR A 10 14.85 4.02 -0.23
N LEU A 11 15.64 4.38 0.80
CA LEU A 11 17.06 4.66 0.63
C LEU A 11 17.83 3.46 0.06
N ARG A 12 17.54 2.25 0.57
CA ARG A 12 18.15 1.01 0.04
C ARG A 12 17.76 0.74 -1.42
N LEU A 13 16.52 1.04 -1.81
CA LEU A 13 16.05 0.93 -3.20
C LEU A 13 16.68 1.99 -4.12
N LEU A 14 16.99 3.17 -3.59
CA LEU A 14 17.73 4.23 -4.29
C LEU A 14 19.24 3.95 -4.43
N GLY A 15 19.73 2.85 -3.84
CA GLY A 15 21.11 2.40 -4.01
C GLY A 15 22.05 2.77 -2.85
N GLU A 16 21.55 3.39 -1.78
CA GLU A 16 22.38 3.71 -0.61
C GLU A 16 22.95 2.43 0.01
N PRO A 17 24.29 2.33 0.21
CA PRO A 17 24.92 1.12 0.70
C PRO A 17 24.54 0.85 2.16
N LYS A 18 24.32 -0.43 2.50
CA LYS A 18 24.04 -0.83 3.90
C LYS A 18 25.25 -0.61 4.81
N ASP A 19 26.45 -0.79 4.25
CA ASP A 19 27.73 -0.67 4.95
C ASP A 19 28.28 0.75 4.74
N ASN A 20 28.99 1.28 5.74
CA ASN A 20 29.55 2.64 5.72
C ASN A 20 28.53 3.79 5.58
N ASN A 21 27.25 3.56 5.90
CA ASN A 21 26.22 4.59 5.99
C ASN A 21 25.69 4.71 7.42
N ASP A 22 26.12 5.73 8.17
CA ASP A 22 25.75 5.93 9.58
C ASP A 22 24.23 6.13 9.76
N ALA A 23 23.58 6.88 8.88
CA ALA A 23 22.14 7.13 8.96
C ALA A 23 21.33 5.84 8.82
N LEU A 24 21.68 4.99 7.86
CA LEU A 24 21.07 3.67 7.70
C LEU A 24 21.40 2.76 8.90
N ALA A 25 22.65 2.72 9.36
CA ALA A 25 23.02 1.91 10.52
C ALA A 25 22.17 2.25 11.76
N ARG A 26 22.03 3.55 12.07
CA ARG A 26 21.17 4.03 13.17
C ARG A 26 19.70 3.71 12.94
N GLY A 27 19.20 3.93 11.72
CA GLY A 27 17.82 3.60 11.34
C GLY A 27 17.51 2.11 11.54
N ARG A 28 18.42 1.24 11.12
CA ARG A 28 18.31 -0.22 11.32
C ARG A 28 18.30 -0.59 12.79
N VAL A 29 19.25 -0.08 13.58
CA VAL A 29 19.30 -0.32 15.03
C VAL A 29 17.98 0.08 15.70
N TRP A 30 17.43 1.24 15.31
CA TRP A 30 16.16 1.71 15.83
C TRP A 30 15.01 0.78 15.43
N ILE A 31 14.92 0.35 14.16
CA ILE A 31 13.88 -0.58 13.68
C ILE A 31 13.93 -1.89 14.47
N LEU A 32 15.12 -2.49 14.59
CA LEU A 32 15.28 -3.77 15.28
C LEU A 32 14.94 -3.67 16.78
N SER A 33 15.34 -2.57 17.43
CA SER A 33 15.09 -2.35 18.87
C SER A 33 13.62 -2.03 19.20
N ASN A 34 12.80 -1.66 18.20
CA ASN A 34 11.40 -1.25 18.39
C ASN A 34 10.38 -2.26 17.85
N GLY A 35 10.79 -3.53 17.72
CA GLY A 35 9.90 -4.62 17.32
C GLY A 35 9.97 -5.01 15.84
N THR A 36 11.00 -4.57 15.12
CA THR A 36 11.26 -4.89 13.69
C THR A 36 10.16 -4.38 12.75
N ALA A 37 10.30 -4.66 11.45
CA ALA A 37 9.23 -4.37 10.51
C ALA A 37 7.92 -5.13 10.79
N THR A 38 7.92 -6.20 11.60
CA THR A 38 6.67 -6.90 12.02
C THR A 38 5.73 -5.99 12.80
N ALA A 39 6.26 -4.99 13.51
CA ALA A 39 5.49 -4.00 14.26
C ALA A 39 5.10 -2.76 13.44
N ALA A 40 5.36 -2.73 12.13
CA ALA A 40 4.93 -1.63 11.28
C ALA A 40 3.39 -1.53 11.23
N PRO A 41 2.79 -0.33 11.12
CA PRO A 41 1.35 -0.21 10.93
C PRO A 41 0.94 -0.71 9.55
N GLN A 42 -0.35 -1.02 9.39
CA GLN A 42 -0.88 -1.75 8.22
C GLN A 42 -0.48 -1.14 6.88
N TRP A 43 -0.49 0.19 6.73
CA TRP A 43 -0.09 0.82 5.47
C TRP A 43 1.38 0.59 5.13
N ALA A 44 2.28 0.58 6.11
CA ALA A 44 3.67 0.23 5.87
C ALA A 44 3.81 -1.26 5.54
N LYS A 45 3.11 -2.15 6.25
CA LYS A 45 3.08 -3.59 5.93
C LYS A 45 2.64 -3.86 4.50
N ILE A 46 1.61 -3.15 4.03
CA ILE A 46 1.11 -3.24 2.64
C ILE A 46 2.20 -2.84 1.64
N MET A 47 2.83 -1.68 1.82
CA MET A 47 3.88 -1.21 0.90
C MET A 47 5.09 -2.15 0.91
N LEU A 48 5.51 -2.62 2.08
CA LEU A 48 6.58 -3.61 2.23
C LEU A 48 6.20 -4.97 1.60
N SER A 49 4.92 -5.34 1.59
CA SER A 49 4.44 -6.54 0.90
C SER A 49 4.47 -6.40 -0.61
N VAL A 50 4.05 -5.25 -1.15
CA VAL A 50 4.10 -4.98 -2.59
C VAL A 50 5.52 -5.09 -3.14
N ILE A 51 6.53 -4.59 -2.41
CA ILE A 51 7.93 -4.71 -2.84
C ILE A 51 8.58 -6.07 -2.52
N GLY A 52 7.93 -6.90 -1.70
CA GLY A 52 8.38 -8.25 -1.38
C GLY A 52 9.30 -8.39 -0.16
N VAL A 53 9.31 -7.45 0.78
CA VAL A 53 10.06 -7.56 2.05
C VAL A 53 9.16 -7.84 3.26
N TYR A 54 7.87 -8.11 3.04
CA TYR A 54 6.89 -8.45 4.08
C TYR A 54 5.84 -9.41 3.51
N ASP A 55 5.49 -10.50 4.19
CA ASP A 55 4.51 -11.44 3.64
C ASP A 55 3.06 -10.94 3.77
N TRP A 56 2.25 -11.11 2.72
CA TRP A 56 0.85 -10.69 2.72
C TRP A 56 0.01 -11.32 3.83
N SER A 57 0.37 -12.49 4.34
CA SER A 57 -0.30 -13.13 5.48
C SER A 57 -0.19 -12.32 6.78
N GLY A 58 0.82 -11.46 6.92
CA GLY A 58 0.96 -10.55 8.05
C GLY A 58 0.20 -9.23 7.91
N ASN A 59 -0.68 -9.11 6.91
CA ASN A 59 -1.62 -8.01 6.79
C ASN A 59 -3.03 -8.43 7.24
N ASN A 60 -3.82 -7.47 7.74
CA ASN A 60 -5.26 -7.70 7.91
C ASN A 60 -5.88 -7.94 6.53
N PRO A 61 -6.87 -8.85 6.43
CA PRO A 61 -7.50 -9.16 5.15
C PRO A 61 -8.23 -7.93 4.61
N MET A 62 -8.11 -7.73 3.31
CA MET A 62 -8.80 -6.67 2.57
C MET A 62 -9.72 -7.36 1.57
N ILE A 63 -11.00 -6.98 1.60
CA ILE A 63 -12.10 -7.75 1.00
C ILE A 63 -12.50 -7.04 -0.29
N PRO A 64 -11.96 -7.44 -1.45
CA PRO A 64 -12.33 -6.80 -2.71
C PRO A 64 -13.83 -6.95 -3.01
N GLU A 65 -14.44 -8.03 -2.54
CA GLU A 65 -15.86 -8.33 -2.73
C GLU A 65 -16.78 -7.29 -2.08
N LEU A 66 -16.28 -6.48 -1.15
CA LEU A 66 -17.02 -5.38 -0.54
C LEU A 66 -17.47 -4.33 -1.59
N TRP A 67 -16.78 -4.23 -2.73
CA TRP A 67 -17.17 -3.35 -3.84
C TRP A 67 -18.32 -3.90 -4.70
N LEU A 68 -18.73 -5.15 -4.47
CA LEU A 68 -19.85 -5.77 -5.19
C LEU A 68 -21.15 -5.79 -4.38
N VAL A 69 -21.11 -5.44 -3.09
CA VAL A 69 -22.32 -5.47 -2.24
C VAL A 69 -23.32 -4.40 -2.68
N PRO A 70 -24.62 -4.53 -2.34
CA PRO A 70 -25.60 -3.52 -2.71
C PRO A 70 -25.28 -2.13 -2.15
N ARG A 71 -25.41 -1.11 -3.01
CA ARG A 71 -25.14 0.30 -2.68
C ARG A 71 -26.02 0.87 -1.56
N PHE A 72 -27.05 0.20 -1.05
CA PHE A 72 -27.82 0.69 0.10
C PHE A 72 -27.21 0.30 1.45
N LEU A 73 -26.30 -0.69 1.51
CA LEU A 73 -25.70 -1.15 2.76
C LEU A 73 -24.69 -0.14 3.32
N PRO A 74 -24.67 0.11 4.65
CA PRO A 74 -23.80 1.13 5.25
C PRO A 74 -22.31 0.84 5.07
N ILE A 75 -21.95 -0.44 4.92
CA ILE A 75 -20.57 -0.91 4.70
C ILE A 75 -20.09 -0.78 3.25
N HIS A 76 -20.96 -0.37 2.32
CA HIS A 76 -20.60 -0.26 0.91
C HIS A 76 -19.51 0.83 0.71
N PRO A 77 -18.39 0.54 0.02
CA PRO A 77 -17.25 1.48 -0.10
C PRO A 77 -17.59 2.80 -0.78
N GLY A 78 -18.66 2.82 -1.58
CA GLY A 78 -19.22 4.06 -2.15
C GLY A 78 -19.66 5.11 -1.12
N ARG A 79 -19.87 4.74 0.16
CA ARG A 79 -20.13 5.67 1.28
C ARG A 79 -18.88 6.10 2.03
N PHE A 80 -17.73 5.49 1.77
CA PHE A 80 -16.50 5.88 2.43
C PHE A 80 -16.02 7.23 1.88
N TRP A 81 -15.25 7.94 2.70
CA TRP A 81 -14.54 9.13 2.25
C TRP A 81 -13.73 8.81 0.99
N ASN A 82 -13.75 9.71 0.00
CA ASN A 82 -13.23 9.48 -1.35
C ASN A 82 -11.78 8.95 -1.33
N PHE A 83 -10.91 9.55 -0.53
CA PHE A 83 -9.52 9.15 -0.35
C PHE A 83 -9.41 7.70 0.15
N THR A 84 -10.17 7.35 1.18
CA THR A 84 -10.22 5.97 1.71
C THR A 84 -10.73 5.00 0.64
N ARG A 85 -11.82 5.35 -0.06
CA ARG A 85 -12.42 4.51 -1.09
C ARG A 85 -11.44 4.20 -2.22
N THR A 86 -10.78 5.22 -2.78
CA THR A 86 -9.85 5.06 -3.91
C THR A 86 -8.59 4.32 -3.47
N THR A 87 -8.00 4.69 -2.32
CA THR A 87 -6.79 4.05 -1.80
C THR A 87 -7.01 2.57 -1.51
N TYR A 88 -8.09 2.22 -0.79
CA TYR A 88 -8.37 0.83 -0.44
C TYR A 88 -8.84 -0.01 -1.63
N MET A 89 -9.35 0.60 -2.71
CA MET A 89 -9.66 -0.13 -3.94
C MET A 89 -8.39 -0.75 -4.55
N SER A 90 -7.37 0.08 -4.78
CA SER A 90 -6.10 -0.33 -5.37
C SER A 90 -5.32 -1.27 -4.45
N ILE A 91 -5.30 -0.97 -3.15
CA ILE A 91 -4.70 -1.87 -2.16
C ILE A 91 -5.42 -3.24 -2.14
N SER A 92 -6.76 -3.27 -2.16
CA SER A 92 -7.52 -4.53 -2.15
C SER A 92 -7.26 -5.34 -3.41
N TYR A 93 -7.12 -4.67 -4.57
CA TYR A 93 -6.73 -5.32 -5.82
C TYR A 93 -5.36 -6.01 -5.70
N LEU A 94 -4.36 -5.29 -5.19
CA LEU A 94 -3.00 -5.83 -4.97
C LEU A 94 -2.98 -6.97 -3.94
N TYR A 95 -3.71 -6.82 -2.84
CA TYR A 95 -3.83 -7.84 -1.79
C TYR A 95 -4.49 -9.11 -2.28
N ALA A 96 -5.57 -9.00 -3.07
CA ALA A 96 -6.29 -10.15 -3.61
C ALA A 96 -5.41 -10.93 -4.59
N LYS A 97 -4.58 -10.23 -5.36
CA LYS A 97 -3.56 -10.84 -6.24
C LYS A 97 -2.32 -11.32 -5.49
N LYS A 98 -2.19 -11.00 -4.19
CA LYS A 98 -0.96 -11.21 -3.40
C LYS A 98 0.28 -10.71 -4.16
N PHE A 99 0.14 -9.56 -4.82
CA PHE A 99 1.16 -9.07 -5.73
C PHE A 99 2.48 -8.79 -4.99
N VAL A 100 3.58 -9.26 -5.57
CA VAL A 100 4.94 -9.00 -5.09
C VAL A 100 5.79 -8.62 -6.30
N GLY A 101 6.52 -7.51 -6.19
CA GLY A 101 7.46 -7.05 -7.21
C GLY A 101 8.68 -7.99 -7.38
N PRO A 102 9.56 -7.70 -8.35
CA PRO A 102 10.75 -8.51 -8.60
C PRO A 102 11.64 -8.64 -7.36
N ILE A 103 12.03 -9.88 -7.02
CA ILE A 103 12.92 -10.15 -5.89
C ILE A 103 14.37 -9.95 -6.33
N THR A 104 14.91 -8.76 -6.09
CA THR A 104 16.31 -8.41 -6.38
C THR A 104 17.24 -8.76 -5.21
N PRO A 105 18.57 -8.74 -5.41
CA PRO A 105 19.53 -8.87 -4.31
C PRO A 105 19.32 -7.83 -3.20
N THR A 106 18.90 -6.61 -3.53
CA THR A 106 18.54 -5.57 -2.55
C THR A 106 17.32 -5.99 -1.72
N ILE A 107 16.29 -6.56 -2.35
CA ILE A 107 15.10 -7.08 -1.63
C ILE A 107 15.47 -8.22 -0.70
N LEU A 108 16.33 -9.15 -1.14
CA LEU A 108 16.83 -10.23 -0.28
C LEU A 108 17.61 -9.67 0.91
N SER A 109 18.52 -8.72 0.68
CA SER A 109 19.28 -8.05 1.74
C SER A 109 18.34 -7.35 2.74
N LEU A 110 17.31 -6.66 2.26
CA LEU A 110 16.31 -6.00 3.12
C LEU A 110 15.57 -7.00 4.04
N ARG A 111 15.33 -8.22 3.59
CA ARG A 111 14.72 -9.29 4.41
C ARG A 111 15.62 -9.75 5.56
N ASP A 112 16.93 -9.56 5.46
CA ASP A 112 17.88 -9.82 6.55
C ASP A 112 18.16 -8.55 7.39
N GLU A 113 17.89 -7.37 6.83
CA GLU A 113 18.14 -6.09 7.48
C GLU A 113 17.00 -5.67 8.42
N LEU A 114 15.74 -5.91 8.04
CA LEU A 114 14.56 -5.36 8.73
C LEU A 114 14.02 -6.22 9.89
N TYR A 115 14.57 -7.42 10.11
CA TYR A 115 14.07 -8.41 11.04
C TYR A 115 15.19 -8.98 11.93
N ASN A 116 14.80 -9.51 13.09
CA ASN A 116 15.71 -10.11 14.07
C ASN A 116 15.78 -11.65 13.98
N VAL A 117 14.89 -12.26 13.19
CA VAL A 117 14.86 -13.68 12.90
C VAL A 117 14.93 -13.89 11.38
N PRO A 118 15.39 -15.05 10.89
CA PRO A 118 15.39 -15.34 9.46
C PRO A 118 14.00 -15.14 8.86
N TYR A 119 13.92 -14.50 7.68
CA TYR A 119 12.65 -14.13 7.04
C TYR A 119 11.66 -15.30 6.91
N SER A 120 12.16 -16.51 6.63
CA SER A 120 11.37 -17.73 6.51
C SER A 120 10.79 -18.26 7.81
N LYS A 121 11.28 -17.78 8.97
CA LYS A 121 10.85 -18.19 10.31
C LYS A 121 9.93 -17.16 10.99
N ILE A 122 9.60 -16.07 10.31
CA ILE A 122 8.71 -15.04 10.86
C ILE A 122 7.29 -15.62 10.96
N ASP A 123 6.67 -15.51 12.14
CA ASP A 123 5.24 -15.76 12.30
C ASP A 123 4.44 -14.56 11.78
N TRP A 124 4.12 -14.61 10.49
CA TRP A 124 3.33 -13.57 9.84
C TRP A 124 1.90 -13.48 10.38
N ASN A 125 1.29 -14.61 10.76
CA ASN A 125 -0.04 -14.61 11.35
C ASN A 125 -0.05 -13.85 12.68
N GLY A 126 0.95 -14.08 13.53
CA GLY A 126 1.18 -13.33 14.76
C GLY A 126 1.45 -11.85 14.50
N ALA A 127 2.24 -11.53 13.48
CA ALA A 127 2.58 -10.15 13.12
C ALA A 127 1.38 -9.29 12.69
N ARG A 128 0.31 -9.91 12.18
CA ARG A 128 -0.89 -9.22 11.65
C ARG A 128 -1.45 -8.14 12.56
N GLY A 129 -1.67 -8.47 13.82
CA GLY A 129 -2.26 -7.57 14.82
C GLY A 129 -1.26 -6.66 15.53
N ILE A 130 0.04 -6.81 15.25
CA ILE A 130 1.09 -6.06 15.96
C ILE A 130 1.25 -4.68 15.32
N CYS A 131 1.38 -3.66 16.17
CA CYS A 131 1.73 -2.30 15.78
C CYS A 131 2.61 -1.70 16.90
N ALA A 132 3.69 -1.01 16.53
CA ALA A 132 4.56 -0.34 17.47
C ALA A 132 3.78 0.74 18.24
N LYS A 133 3.95 0.78 19.57
CA LYS A 133 3.21 1.73 20.43
C LYS A 133 3.34 3.19 19.97
N ALA A 134 4.53 3.57 19.49
CA ALA A 134 4.80 4.91 18.99
C ALA A 134 3.93 5.33 17.78
N ASP A 135 3.40 4.36 17.02
CA ASP A 135 2.57 4.63 15.85
C ASP A 135 1.06 4.45 16.12
N ILE A 136 0.67 4.06 17.34
CA ILE A 136 -0.75 3.88 17.71
C ILE A 136 -1.33 5.23 18.12
N ARG A 137 -2.00 5.91 17.19
CA ARG A 137 -2.81 7.09 17.50
C ARG A 137 -4.19 6.74 18.04
N TYR A 138 -4.85 5.75 17.42
CA TYR A 138 -6.14 5.23 17.84
C TYR A 138 -6.02 3.72 18.04
N PRO A 139 -6.20 3.22 19.28
CA PRO A 139 -6.11 1.80 19.53
C PRO A 139 -7.26 1.05 18.84
N PRO A 140 -7.01 -0.12 18.20
CA PRO A 140 -8.07 -0.90 17.59
C PRO A 140 -9.12 -1.34 18.63
N SER A 141 -10.39 -1.05 18.36
CA SER A 141 -11.50 -1.45 19.22
C SER A 141 -11.65 -2.97 19.29
N VAL A 142 -12.28 -3.47 20.35
CA VAL A 142 -12.58 -4.90 20.50
C VAL A 142 -13.45 -5.40 19.34
N ILE A 143 -14.46 -4.61 18.95
CA ILE A 143 -15.34 -4.92 17.82
C ILE A 143 -14.51 -5.08 16.53
N TYR A 144 -13.60 -4.16 16.25
CA TYR A 144 -12.73 -4.26 15.08
C TYR A 144 -11.84 -5.51 15.11
N LYS A 145 -11.28 -5.86 16.27
CA LYS A 145 -10.46 -7.08 16.42
C LYS A 145 -11.26 -8.35 16.15
N VAL A 146 -12.51 -8.41 16.63
CA VAL A 146 -13.43 -9.52 16.34
C VAL A 146 -13.71 -9.59 14.83
N ILE A 147 -14.09 -8.47 14.22
CA ILE A 147 -14.35 -8.40 12.78
C ILE A 147 -13.12 -8.87 11.99
N SER A 148 -11.94 -8.28 12.23
CA SER A 148 -10.70 -8.66 11.53
C SER A 148 -10.38 -10.15 11.68
N THR A 149 -10.58 -10.71 12.90
CA THR A 149 -10.38 -12.14 13.15
C THR A 149 -11.36 -13.00 12.36
N CYS A 150 -12.65 -12.64 12.34
CA CYS A 150 -13.67 -13.35 11.56
C CYS A 150 -13.38 -13.29 10.06
N LEU A 151 -13.00 -12.11 9.57
CA LEU A 151 -12.64 -11.92 8.16
C LEU A 151 -11.45 -12.80 7.77
N ASN A 152 -10.45 -12.91 8.64
CA ASN A 152 -9.26 -13.69 8.34
C ASN A 152 -9.48 -15.21 8.45
N LYS A 153 -10.19 -15.68 9.48
CA LYS A 153 -10.34 -17.12 9.73
C LYS A 153 -11.40 -17.79 8.88
N PHE A 154 -12.44 -17.04 8.48
CA PHE A 154 -13.59 -17.61 7.79
C PHE A 154 -13.76 -17.03 6.39
N VAL A 155 -13.88 -15.70 6.29
CA VAL A 155 -14.25 -15.05 5.03
C VAL A 155 -13.16 -15.19 3.98
N GLU A 156 -11.91 -14.90 4.34
CA GLU A 156 -10.77 -14.97 3.42
C GLU A 156 -10.51 -16.39 2.87
N PRO A 157 -10.50 -17.47 3.67
CA PRO A 157 -10.42 -18.83 3.15
C PRO A 157 -11.58 -19.22 2.23
N ILE A 158 -12.82 -18.87 2.60
CA ILE A 158 -14.01 -19.16 1.79
C ILE A 158 -13.89 -18.49 0.42
N LEU A 159 -13.56 -17.19 0.39
CA LEU A 159 -13.46 -16.41 -0.85
C LEU A 159 -12.26 -16.79 -1.73
N ASN A 160 -11.30 -17.56 -1.21
CA ASN A 160 -10.21 -18.14 -1.99
C ASN A 160 -10.52 -19.55 -2.54
N PHE A 161 -11.61 -20.18 -2.10
CA PHE A 161 -11.99 -21.52 -2.54
C PHE A 161 -13.05 -21.49 -3.66
N TRP A 162 -13.03 -22.49 -4.53
CA TRP A 162 -14.03 -22.62 -5.60
C TRP A 162 -15.38 -23.07 -5.02
N PRO A 163 -16.53 -22.49 -5.41
CA PRO A 163 -16.72 -21.52 -6.49
C PRO A 163 -16.71 -20.05 -6.02
N ALA A 164 -16.53 -19.79 -4.73
CA ALA A 164 -16.60 -18.44 -4.16
C ALA A 164 -15.51 -17.50 -4.69
N ASN A 165 -14.36 -18.02 -5.08
CA ASN A 165 -13.30 -17.26 -5.75
C ASN A 165 -13.74 -16.57 -7.06
N LYS A 166 -14.81 -17.03 -7.71
CA LYS A 166 -15.41 -16.31 -8.85
C LYS A 166 -15.93 -14.93 -8.47
N LEU A 167 -16.36 -14.75 -7.21
CA LEU A 167 -16.77 -13.45 -6.69
C LEU A 167 -15.56 -12.51 -6.58
N ARG A 168 -14.41 -13.03 -6.14
CA ARG A 168 -13.13 -12.31 -6.11
C ARG A 168 -12.71 -11.86 -7.50
N GLU A 169 -12.75 -12.76 -8.48
CA GLU A 169 -12.42 -12.43 -9.87
C GLU A 169 -13.33 -11.33 -10.43
N ARG A 170 -14.64 -11.40 -10.15
CA ARG A 170 -15.59 -10.35 -10.53
C ARG A 170 -15.28 -9.03 -9.83
N ALA A 171 -14.92 -9.07 -8.55
CA ALA A 171 -14.58 -7.88 -7.79
C ALA A 171 -13.31 -7.22 -8.35
N LEU A 172 -12.30 -8.00 -8.72
CA LEU A 172 -11.06 -7.49 -9.31
C LEU A 172 -11.28 -6.84 -10.67
N ARG A 173 -12.13 -7.42 -11.53
CA ARG A 173 -12.52 -6.77 -12.80
C ARG A 173 -13.21 -5.44 -12.55
N HIS A 174 -14.19 -5.42 -11.65
CA HIS A 174 -14.93 -4.21 -11.30
C HIS A 174 -14.02 -3.11 -10.70
N MET A 175 -13.08 -3.49 -9.84
CA MET A 175 -12.10 -2.56 -9.28
C MET A 175 -11.19 -1.98 -10.36
N MET A 176 -10.70 -2.81 -11.29
CA MET A 176 -9.84 -2.35 -12.37
C MET A 176 -10.57 -1.40 -13.33
N GLU A 177 -11.86 -1.63 -13.60
CA GLU A 177 -12.71 -0.69 -14.35
C GLU A 177 -12.75 0.68 -13.65
N HIS A 178 -12.92 0.70 -12.32
CA HIS A 178 -12.95 1.94 -11.54
C HIS A 178 -11.57 2.63 -11.45
N ILE A 179 -10.48 1.87 -11.35
CA ILE A 179 -9.11 2.41 -11.37
C ILE A 179 -8.85 3.09 -12.71
N ARG A 180 -9.16 2.42 -13.83
CA ARG A 180 -9.02 2.99 -15.18
C ARG A 180 -9.88 4.24 -15.37
N TYR A 181 -11.12 4.22 -14.85
CA TYR A 181 -11.99 5.38 -14.89
C TYR A 181 -11.40 6.57 -14.11
N GLU A 182 -10.82 6.34 -12.93
CA GLU A 182 -10.16 7.41 -12.17
C GLU A 182 -8.92 7.94 -12.91
N ASP A 183 -8.11 7.03 -13.45
CA ASP A 183 -6.91 7.37 -14.21
C ASP A 183 -7.26 8.24 -15.44
N ASP A 184 -8.27 7.85 -16.22
CA ASP A 184 -8.68 8.59 -17.41
C ASP A 184 -9.25 9.98 -17.06
N ASN A 185 -10.06 10.08 -16.00
CA ASN A 185 -10.65 11.36 -15.57
C ASN A 185 -9.62 12.33 -14.96
N THR A 186 -8.59 11.80 -14.31
CA THR A 186 -7.53 12.61 -13.68
C THR A 186 -6.32 12.80 -14.57
N ARG A 187 -6.39 12.34 -15.84
CA ARG A 187 -5.25 12.34 -16.76
C ARG A 187 -4.00 11.68 -16.14
N TYR A 188 -4.22 10.59 -15.39
CA TYR A 188 -3.22 9.75 -14.72
C TYR A 188 -2.46 10.44 -13.57
N VAL A 189 -2.93 11.59 -13.11
CA VAL A 189 -2.42 12.26 -11.90
C VAL A 189 -2.97 11.60 -10.63
N GLY A 190 -4.20 11.10 -10.68
CA GLY A 190 -4.91 10.57 -9.51
C GLY A 190 -5.24 11.63 -8.45
N LEU A 191 -5.94 11.22 -7.39
CA LEU A 191 -6.36 12.13 -6.31
C LEU A 191 -5.20 12.72 -5.48
N CYS A 192 -4.13 11.96 -5.27
CA CYS A 192 -3.00 12.29 -4.41
C CYS A 192 -1.81 11.36 -4.76
N PRO A 193 -0.58 11.59 -4.26
CA PRO A 193 0.57 10.77 -4.65
C PRO A 193 0.41 9.29 -4.28
N VAL A 194 -0.30 9.00 -3.19
CA VAL A 194 -0.53 7.63 -2.72
C VAL A 194 -1.43 6.86 -3.68
N THR A 195 -2.58 7.43 -4.04
CA THR A 195 -3.51 6.80 -4.99
C THR A 195 -2.89 6.71 -6.37
N LYS A 196 -2.18 7.76 -6.81
CA LYS A 196 -1.42 7.76 -8.06
C LYS A 196 -0.46 6.60 -8.15
N ALA A 197 0.39 6.42 -7.12
CA ALA A 197 1.38 5.34 -7.10
C ALA A 197 0.70 3.97 -7.09
N LEU A 198 -0.34 3.79 -6.27
CA LEU A 198 -1.06 2.52 -6.17
C LEU A 198 -1.79 2.14 -7.47
N ASN A 199 -2.44 3.10 -8.13
CA ASN A 199 -3.13 2.87 -9.41
C ASN A 199 -2.13 2.51 -10.50
N MET A 200 -1.03 3.27 -10.60
CA MET A 200 0.06 2.96 -11.53
C MET A 200 0.61 1.53 -11.33
N ILE A 201 0.79 1.10 -10.07
CA ILE A 201 1.19 -0.28 -9.76
C ILE A 201 0.11 -1.27 -10.20
N CYS A 202 -1.17 -1.00 -9.94
CA CYS A 202 -2.27 -1.87 -10.39
C CYS A 202 -2.28 -2.04 -11.93
N CYS A 203 -2.05 -0.97 -12.69
CA CYS A 203 -1.93 -1.01 -14.14
C CYS A 203 -0.70 -1.82 -14.60
N TRP A 204 0.44 -1.66 -13.92
CA TRP A 204 1.63 -2.46 -14.18
C TRP A 204 1.38 -3.96 -13.94
N VAL A 205 0.68 -4.30 -12.84
CA VAL A 205 0.31 -5.68 -12.48
C VAL A 205 -0.65 -6.29 -13.49
N GLU A 206 -1.51 -5.49 -14.11
CA GLU A 206 -2.41 -5.95 -15.16
C GLU A 206 -1.67 -6.20 -16.47
N ASN A 207 -0.90 -5.21 -16.92
CA ASN A 207 -0.06 -5.33 -18.10
C ASN A 207 1.10 -4.31 -18.05
N PRO A 208 2.35 -4.77 -17.84
CA PRO A 208 3.51 -3.90 -17.73
C PRO A 208 3.88 -3.21 -19.06
N ASN A 209 3.33 -3.67 -20.19
CA ASN A 209 3.55 -3.10 -21.52
C ASN A 209 2.38 -2.23 -22.00
N SER A 210 1.41 -1.92 -21.12
CA SER A 210 0.23 -1.12 -21.48
C SER A 210 0.54 0.34 -21.77
N ASP A 211 -0.23 0.93 -22.68
CA ASP A 211 -0.17 2.38 -22.92
C ASP A 211 -0.62 3.19 -21.70
N THR A 212 -1.50 2.63 -20.86
CA THR A 212 -1.89 3.19 -19.57
C THR A 212 -0.68 3.45 -18.68
N LEU A 213 0.25 2.49 -18.56
CA LEU A 213 1.47 2.69 -17.78
C LEU A 213 2.34 3.80 -18.38
N LYS A 214 2.49 3.85 -19.70
CA LYS A 214 3.25 4.90 -20.38
C LYS A 214 2.71 6.30 -20.09
N ARG A 215 1.39 6.44 -19.89
CA ARG A 215 0.75 7.71 -19.50
C ARG A 215 0.93 8.05 -18.03
N HIS A 216 1.01 7.04 -17.15
CA HIS A 216 1.28 7.21 -15.72
C HIS A 216 2.71 7.67 -15.40
N LEU A 217 3.70 7.19 -16.15
CA LEU A 217 5.12 7.46 -15.89
C LEU A 217 5.49 8.95 -15.87
N PRO A 218 5.14 9.78 -16.88
CA PRO A 218 5.48 11.21 -16.84
C PRO A 218 4.82 11.94 -15.68
N ARG A 219 3.62 11.50 -15.24
CA ARG A 219 2.86 12.06 -14.12
C ARG A 219 3.49 11.81 -12.74
N ILE A 220 4.58 11.07 -12.65
CA ILE A 220 5.35 10.95 -11.40
C ILE A 220 5.96 12.31 -11.04
N HIS A 221 6.44 13.05 -12.03
CA HIS A 221 7.11 14.35 -11.83
C HIS A 221 6.16 15.41 -11.27
N ASP A 222 4.87 15.34 -11.59
CA ASP A 222 3.82 16.25 -11.10
C ASP A 222 3.76 16.27 -9.56
N TYR A 223 4.21 15.21 -8.89
CA TYR A 223 4.27 15.12 -7.43
C TYR A 223 5.67 15.36 -6.83
N LEU A 224 6.71 15.56 -7.62
CA LEU A 224 8.07 15.81 -7.12
C LEU A 224 8.33 17.31 -7.01
N TRP A 225 8.90 17.73 -5.88
CA TRP A 225 9.23 19.12 -5.59
C TRP A 225 10.63 19.24 -5.01
N VAL A 226 11.41 20.22 -5.46
CA VAL A 226 12.76 20.50 -4.94
C VAL A 226 12.67 21.67 -3.95
N ALA A 227 12.97 21.40 -2.68
CA ALA A 227 13.04 22.40 -1.61
C ALA A 227 14.48 22.55 -1.08
N GLU A 228 14.69 23.42 -0.07
CA GLU A 228 16.04 23.66 0.48
C GLU A 228 16.72 22.41 1.09
N ASP A 229 15.93 21.42 1.51
CA ASP A 229 16.35 20.15 2.09
C ASP A 229 16.35 18.99 1.06
N GLY A 230 16.17 19.30 -0.23
CA GLY A 230 16.21 18.35 -1.34
C GLY A 230 14.85 18.05 -1.96
N MET A 231 14.81 16.98 -2.77
CA MET A 231 13.61 16.57 -3.49
C MET A 231 12.65 15.78 -2.59
N LYS A 232 11.37 16.17 -2.57
CA LYS A 232 10.30 15.53 -1.79
C LYS A 232 9.02 15.35 -2.61
N THR A 233 8.11 14.53 -2.10
CA THR A 233 6.80 14.30 -2.71
C THR A 233 5.78 15.29 -2.13
N LYS A 234 5.08 16.03 -3.01
CA LYS A 234 3.96 16.93 -2.64
C LYS A 234 2.77 16.13 -2.12
N ALA A 235 2.02 16.70 -1.16
CA ALA A 235 0.81 16.07 -0.62
C ALA A 235 -0.38 16.12 -1.60
N GLN A 236 -0.43 17.15 -2.43
CA GLN A 236 -1.42 17.35 -3.48
C GLN A 236 -0.73 18.07 -4.65
N GLU A 237 -1.24 17.88 -5.86
CA GLU A 237 -0.89 18.75 -6.98
C GLU A 237 -1.53 20.13 -6.74
N GLU A 238 -0.72 21.19 -6.80
CA GLU A 238 -1.23 22.55 -6.90
C GLU A 238 -1.76 22.72 -8.32
N LEU A 239 -3.07 22.87 -8.45
CA LEU A 239 -3.66 23.36 -9.69
C LEU A 239 -3.30 24.84 -9.78
N GLU A 240 -2.25 25.17 -10.51
CA GLU A 240 -2.08 26.52 -11.03
C GLU A 240 -3.29 26.79 -11.95
N GLU A 241 -4.18 27.70 -11.51
CA GLU A 241 -5.38 28.26 -12.17
C GLU A 241 -6.74 27.89 -11.54
N VAL A 242 -7.10 28.56 -10.43
CA VAL A 242 -8.45 29.11 -10.20
C VAL A 242 -8.36 30.46 -9.47
N GLU A 243 -7.46 31.36 -9.89
CA GLU A 243 -7.49 32.77 -9.44
C GLU A 243 -8.04 33.73 -10.51
N GLU A 244 -8.14 33.31 -11.79
CA GLU A 244 -8.72 34.14 -12.86
C GLU A 244 -10.26 34.08 -12.99
N LEU A 245 -10.96 33.31 -12.15
CA LEU A 245 -12.43 33.20 -12.20
C LEU A 245 -13.18 34.04 -11.14
N TYR A 246 -12.47 34.89 -10.40
CA TYR A 246 -13.08 35.83 -9.44
C TYR A 246 -12.83 37.32 -9.74
N GLU A 247 -12.26 37.67 -10.90
CA GLU A 247 -12.09 39.06 -11.35
C GLU A 247 -12.96 39.46 -12.58
N LEU A 248 -14.15 38.88 -12.73
CA LEU A 248 -15.19 39.38 -13.67
C LEU A 248 -16.55 39.55 -13.00
#